data_AF-A0A4R8MIV1-F1
#
_entry.id   AF-A0A4R8MIV1-F1
#
_cell.length_a   1.000
_cell.length_b   1.000
_cell.length_c   1.000
_cell.angle_alpha   90.00
_cell.angle_beta   90.00
_cell.angle_gamma   90.00
#
_symmetry.space_group_name_H-M   'P 1'
#
loop_
_entity.id
_entity.type
_entity.pdbx_description
1 polymer ?
#
loop_
_entity_poly.entity_id
_entity_poly.type
_entity_poly.pdbx_seq_one_letter_code
_entity_poly.pdbx_strand_id
1 'polypeptide(L)'
;MSREIEKISLALSGGGVRAATFHAGLLRYLAEKGKLEQVTNLSTVSGGSLLIGLMYSLNKYKFPTSKDYLDRISIELKTTLTSKSLQKTALMRLFFTIQNWIHFFSRAFILADALEKCWGIKGKLKDIPSIPVWSINATTAETGKRFRFKGHMMGEYTLGYADASNFPLSHAMAVSAAFPGGIGPLELRKNSFYWQKRNSWDSSEEDVTITSNETINLYDGGVYDNLGIEPLFDCGRQELKLQGNEPIDFLIVSDAGLPLEKTSIPGFLNPLRFYRLFNLALDQTRSLRVRSFMNFINRTQRGAYVYIGSYSMNENEEGYSILTNKSRMKVAFYPTSLSQMKVIEFTEIEMQGYETAKAILKL
;
A
#
# COMPACT_ATOMS: atom_id res chain seq x y z
N MET A 1 16.82 -28.07 -8.36
CA MET A 1 15.68 -28.21 -7.43
C MET A 1 15.20 -26.81 -7.10
N SER A 2 14.00 -26.43 -7.55
CA SER A 2 13.33 -25.22 -7.07
C SER A 2 13.00 -25.42 -5.59
N ARG A 3 13.52 -24.55 -4.74
CA ARG A 3 13.21 -24.57 -3.30
C ARG A 3 11.72 -24.32 -3.14
N GLU A 4 11.03 -25.18 -2.40
CA GLU A 4 9.61 -24.96 -2.11
C GLU A 4 9.46 -23.68 -1.30
N ILE A 5 8.72 -22.71 -1.84
CA ILE A 5 8.43 -21.47 -1.14
C ILE A 5 7.37 -21.80 -0.10
N GLU A 6 7.74 -21.76 1.18
CA GLU A 6 6.84 -22.08 2.30
C GLU A 6 6.16 -20.81 2.85
N LYS A 7 6.90 -19.70 2.99
CA LYS A 7 6.39 -18.43 3.51
C LYS A 7 6.65 -17.26 2.57
N ILE A 8 5.58 -16.64 2.09
CA ILE A 8 5.62 -15.47 1.20
C ILE A 8 5.37 -14.21 2.01
N SER A 9 6.19 -13.19 1.81
CA SER A 9 5.93 -11.82 2.26
C SER A 9 5.66 -10.93 1.06
N LEU A 10 4.66 -10.05 1.17
CA LEU A 10 4.27 -9.13 0.10
C LEU A 10 4.50 -7.68 0.52
N ALA A 11 5.22 -6.93 -0.31
CA ALA A 11 5.26 -5.47 -0.27
C ALA A 11 4.43 -4.93 -1.44
N LEU A 12 3.37 -4.15 -1.14
CA LEU A 12 2.45 -3.62 -2.14
C LEU A 12 2.51 -2.09 -2.16
N SER A 13 3.02 -1.55 -3.26
CA SER A 13 3.28 -0.11 -3.39
C SER A 13 2.02 0.75 -3.45
N GLY A 14 2.21 2.06 -3.26
CA GLY A 14 1.20 3.08 -3.50
C GLY A 14 0.93 3.37 -4.98
N GLY A 15 -0.13 4.15 -5.25
CA GLY A 15 -0.57 4.51 -6.61
C GLY A 15 -2.08 4.52 -6.84
N GLY A 16 -2.91 4.71 -5.79
CA GLY A 16 -4.37 4.81 -5.91
C GLY A 16 -5.03 3.55 -6.47
N VAL A 17 -6.13 3.72 -7.22
CA VAL A 17 -6.87 2.59 -7.81
C VAL A 17 -6.07 1.83 -8.86
N ARG A 18 -5.10 2.48 -9.55
CA ARG A 18 -4.17 1.78 -10.45
C ARG A 18 -3.38 0.72 -9.70
N ALA A 19 -2.76 1.13 -8.58
CA ALA A 19 -1.95 0.21 -7.78
C ALA A 19 -2.81 -0.90 -7.19
N ALA A 20 -3.99 -0.57 -6.65
CA ALA A 20 -4.93 -1.57 -6.16
C ALA A 20 -5.26 -2.62 -7.24
N THR A 21 -5.58 -2.20 -8.46
CA THR A 21 -5.94 -3.10 -9.56
C THR A 21 -4.76 -3.92 -10.07
N PHE A 22 -3.57 -3.33 -10.20
CA PHE A 22 -2.37 -4.06 -10.60
C PHE A 22 -2.01 -5.15 -9.58
N HIS A 23 -2.05 -4.81 -8.29
CA HIS A 23 -1.80 -5.77 -7.21
C HIS A 23 -2.88 -6.86 -7.17
N ALA A 24 -4.15 -6.57 -7.52
CA ALA A 24 -5.19 -7.58 -7.63
C ALA A 24 -4.86 -8.64 -8.70
N GLY A 25 -4.19 -8.25 -9.79
CA GLY A 25 -3.65 -9.16 -10.79
C GLY A 25 -2.58 -10.11 -10.24
N LEU A 26 -1.63 -9.56 -9.45
CA LEU A 26 -0.64 -10.36 -8.74
C LEU A 26 -1.30 -11.36 -7.78
N LEU A 27 -2.25 -10.90 -6.95
CA LEU A 27 -2.95 -11.76 -6.00
C LEU A 27 -3.77 -12.84 -6.70
N ARG A 28 -4.38 -12.53 -7.86
CA ARG A 28 -5.05 -13.51 -8.71
C ARG A 28 -4.09 -14.61 -9.16
N TYR A 29 -2.91 -14.26 -9.66
CA TYR A 29 -1.91 -15.25 -10.05
C TYR A 29 -1.47 -16.13 -8.86
N LEU A 30 -1.24 -15.54 -7.69
CA LEU A 30 -0.92 -16.31 -6.48
C LEU A 30 -2.06 -17.25 -6.09
N ALA A 31 -3.32 -16.80 -6.20
CA ALA A 31 -4.50 -17.61 -5.91
C ALA A 31 -4.62 -18.80 -6.88
N GLU A 32 -4.45 -18.57 -8.18
CA GLU A 32 -4.46 -19.66 -9.20
C GLU A 32 -3.38 -20.72 -8.94
N LYS A 33 -2.30 -20.34 -8.24
CA LYS A 33 -1.20 -21.23 -7.84
C LYS A 33 -1.39 -21.85 -6.45
N GLY A 34 -2.48 -21.55 -5.74
CA GLY A 34 -2.70 -22.04 -4.37
C GLY A 34 -1.70 -21.46 -3.36
N LYS A 35 -1.23 -20.23 -3.59
CA LYS A 35 -0.13 -19.60 -2.82
C LYS A 35 -0.59 -18.47 -1.91
N LEU A 36 -1.85 -18.06 -1.93
CA LEU A 36 -2.34 -17.02 -1.00
C LEU A 36 -2.24 -17.47 0.46
N GLU A 37 -2.47 -18.74 0.75
CA GLU A 37 -2.39 -19.35 2.09
C GLU A 37 -0.97 -19.29 2.67
N GLN A 38 0.05 -19.14 1.82
CA GLN A 38 1.45 -19.03 2.22
C GLN A 38 1.86 -17.59 2.53
N VAL A 39 0.98 -16.61 2.31
CA VAL A 39 1.25 -15.21 2.63
C VAL A 39 1.22 -15.04 4.14
N THR A 40 2.37 -14.71 4.72
CA THR A 40 2.55 -14.57 6.18
C THR A 40 2.74 -13.13 6.61
N ASN A 41 3.19 -12.26 5.71
CA ASN A 41 3.40 -10.84 5.99
C ASN A 41 2.93 -9.97 4.83
N LEU A 42 2.26 -8.87 5.17
CA LEU A 42 1.83 -7.83 4.25
C LEU A 42 2.42 -6.50 4.70
N SER A 43 3.01 -5.78 3.76
CA SER A 43 3.42 -4.39 3.96
C SER A 43 2.85 -3.55 2.83
N THR A 44 2.02 -2.58 3.17
CA THR A 44 1.23 -1.86 2.15
C THR A 44 1.36 -0.35 2.29
N VAL A 45 1.21 0.32 1.15
CA VAL A 45 1.19 1.78 1.04
C VAL A 45 0.02 2.18 0.16
N SER A 46 -0.75 3.19 0.57
CA SER A 46 -1.77 3.85 -0.26
C SER A 46 -2.68 2.86 -1.00
N GLY A 47 -2.60 2.77 -2.34
CA GLY A 47 -3.37 1.82 -3.17
C GLY A 47 -3.24 0.35 -2.74
N GLY A 48 -2.07 -0.10 -2.28
CA GLY A 48 -1.91 -1.42 -1.69
C GLY A 48 -2.71 -1.60 -0.39
N SER A 49 -2.74 -0.57 0.46
CA SER A 49 -3.51 -0.56 1.71
C SER A 49 -5.02 -0.57 1.41
N LEU A 50 -5.43 0.15 0.38
CA LEU A 50 -6.82 0.18 -0.11
C LEU A 50 -7.29 -1.18 -0.60
N LEU A 51 -6.49 -1.87 -1.43
CA LEU A 51 -6.79 -3.22 -1.90
C LEU A 51 -6.94 -4.20 -0.75
N ILE A 52 -5.93 -4.31 0.12
CA ILE A 52 -5.92 -5.29 1.20
C ILE A 52 -7.04 -5.02 2.19
N GLY A 53 -7.30 -3.76 2.56
CA GLY A 53 -8.40 -3.42 3.44
C GLY A 53 -9.77 -3.73 2.86
N LEU A 54 -9.98 -3.47 1.56
CA LEU A 54 -11.20 -3.89 0.86
C LEU A 54 -11.34 -5.42 0.85
N MET A 55 -10.26 -6.13 0.54
CA MET A 55 -10.22 -7.60 0.54
C MET A 55 -10.61 -8.19 1.90
N TYR A 56 -10.07 -7.66 3.00
CA TYR A 56 -10.48 -8.03 4.36
C TYR A 56 -11.96 -7.75 4.59
N SER A 57 -12.45 -6.56 4.25
CA SER A 57 -13.86 -6.20 4.43
C SER A 57 -14.82 -7.12 3.69
N LEU A 58 -14.50 -7.48 2.44
CA LEU A 58 -15.28 -8.41 1.61
C LEU A 58 -15.25 -9.85 2.16
N ASN A 59 -14.25 -10.20 2.96
CA ASN A 59 -14.10 -11.51 3.56
C ASN A 59 -14.28 -11.52 5.09
N LYS A 60 -15.18 -10.65 5.61
CA LYS A 60 -15.53 -10.60 7.05
C LYS A 60 -14.31 -10.43 7.95
N TYR A 61 -13.38 -9.59 7.53
CA TYR A 61 -12.11 -9.29 8.20
C TYR A 61 -11.18 -10.49 8.36
N LYS A 62 -11.28 -11.51 7.48
CA LYS A 62 -10.32 -12.61 7.38
C LYS A 62 -9.52 -12.51 6.08
N PHE A 63 -8.27 -12.97 6.09
CA PHE A 63 -7.51 -13.09 4.86
C PHE A 63 -8.09 -14.24 4.01
N PRO A 64 -8.35 -14.03 2.70
CA PRO A 64 -9.01 -15.04 1.87
C PRO A 64 -8.07 -16.21 1.54
N THR A 65 -8.66 -17.39 1.41
CA THR A 65 -7.99 -18.51 0.73
C THR A 65 -7.88 -18.25 -0.76
N SER A 66 -7.02 -18.99 -1.45
CA SER A 66 -6.91 -18.98 -2.91
C SER A 66 -8.27 -19.25 -3.56
N LYS A 67 -9.05 -20.19 -3.00
CA LYS A 67 -10.41 -20.49 -3.47
C LYS A 67 -11.37 -19.32 -3.26
N ASP A 68 -11.43 -18.75 -2.04
CA ASP A 68 -12.27 -17.57 -1.76
C ASP A 68 -11.96 -16.41 -2.72
N TYR A 69 -10.66 -16.24 -3.02
CA TYR A 69 -10.21 -15.19 -3.92
C TYR A 69 -10.75 -15.36 -5.33
N LEU A 70 -10.58 -16.55 -5.91
CA LEU A 70 -11.00 -16.84 -7.29
C LEU A 70 -12.52 -16.87 -7.44
N ASP A 71 -13.22 -17.54 -6.53
CA ASP A 71 -14.67 -17.77 -6.66
C ASP A 71 -15.49 -16.51 -6.42
N ARG A 72 -14.98 -15.57 -5.59
CA ARG A 72 -15.80 -14.46 -5.08
C ARG A 72 -15.07 -13.14 -4.96
N ILE A 73 -13.94 -13.09 -4.24
CA ILE A 73 -13.33 -11.79 -3.88
C ILE A 73 -12.83 -11.04 -5.10
N SER A 74 -12.24 -11.71 -6.10
CA SER A 74 -11.80 -11.09 -7.35
C SER A 74 -12.96 -10.38 -8.09
N ILE A 75 -14.13 -11.03 -8.13
CA ILE A 75 -15.35 -10.50 -8.74
C ILE A 75 -15.85 -9.29 -7.94
N GLU A 76 -15.95 -9.41 -6.61
CA GLU A 76 -16.41 -8.33 -5.75
C GLU A 76 -15.46 -7.11 -5.74
N LEU A 77 -14.14 -7.35 -5.84
CA LEU A 77 -13.12 -6.31 -6.01
C LEU A 77 -13.33 -5.55 -7.32
N LYS A 78 -13.46 -6.28 -8.43
CA LYS A 78 -13.76 -5.71 -9.75
C LYS A 78 -15.03 -4.87 -9.70
N THR A 79 -16.13 -5.44 -9.22
CA THR A 79 -17.41 -4.73 -9.09
C THR A 79 -17.27 -3.47 -8.26
N THR A 80 -16.59 -3.52 -7.11
CA THR A 80 -16.43 -2.36 -6.22
C THR A 80 -15.61 -1.25 -6.89
N LEU A 81 -14.48 -1.58 -7.50
CA LEU A 81 -13.58 -0.59 -8.13
C LEU A 81 -14.14 0.02 -9.42
N THR A 82 -15.04 -0.69 -10.12
CA THR A 82 -15.66 -0.18 -11.35
C THR A 82 -17.01 0.51 -11.14
N SER A 83 -17.72 0.21 -10.05
CA SER A 83 -19.06 0.79 -9.78
C SER A 83 -19.06 1.91 -8.75
N LYS A 84 -18.05 1.97 -7.87
CA LYS A 84 -18.03 2.91 -6.75
C LYS A 84 -16.84 3.86 -6.83
N SER A 85 -17.09 5.15 -6.65
CA SER A 85 -16.06 6.19 -6.69
C SER A 85 -15.83 6.78 -5.30
N LEU A 86 -14.72 6.40 -4.65
CA LEU A 86 -14.32 6.98 -3.37
C LEU A 86 -14.13 8.48 -3.47
N GLN A 87 -13.50 8.95 -4.55
CA GLN A 87 -13.25 10.36 -4.76
C GLN A 87 -14.56 11.18 -4.84
N LYS A 88 -15.56 10.69 -5.58
CA LYS A 88 -16.87 11.35 -5.63
C LYS A 88 -17.55 11.33 -4.26
N THR A 89 -17.52 10.19 -3.55
CA THR A 89 -18.09 10.11 -2.20
C THR A 89 -17.39 11.07 -1.24
N ALA A 90 -16.05 11.12 -1.23
CA ALA A 90 -15.28 12.03 -0.39
C ALA A 90 -15.62 13.50 -0.70
N LEU A 91 -15.71 13.88 -1.98
CA LEU A 91 -16.11 15.23 -2.38
C LEU A 91 -17.54 15.55 -1.93
N MET A 92 -18.51 14.66 -2.15
CA MET A 92 -19.88 14.85 -1.66
C MET A 92 -19.92 15.05 -0.14
N ARG A 93 -19.14 14.27 0.61
CA ARG A 93 -19.08 14.40 2.08
C ARG A 93 -18.40 15.68 2.55
N LEU A 94 -17.42 16.17 1.79
CA LEU A 94 -16.79 17.46 2.03
C LEU A 94 -17.78 18.62 1.84
N PHE A 95 -18.56 18.61 0.76
CA PHE A 95 -19.46 19.72 0.44
C PHE A 95 -20.80 19.72 1.21
N PHE A 96 -21.39 18.54 1.48
CA PHE A 96 -22.75 18.45 2.01
C PHE A 96 -22.84 18.13 3.51
N THR A 97 -21.72 17.95 4.22
CA THR A 97 -21.71 17.74 5.67
C THR A 97 -21.17 19.00 6.35
N ILE A 98 -22.06 19.84 6.87
CA ILE A 98 -21.74 21.14 7.49
C ILE A 98 -20.73 20.98 8.66
N GLN A 99 -20.79 19.88 9.42
CA GLN A 99 -19.80 19.56 10.47
C GLN A 99 -18.36 19.41 9.94
N ASN A 100 -18.18 18.99 8.68
CA ASN A 100 -16.86 18.76 8.07
C ASN A 100 -16.18 20.05 7.59
N TRP A 101 -16.89 21.18 7.56
CA TRP A 101 -16.29 22.47 7.25
C TRP A 101 -15.32 22.91 8.37
N ILE A 102 -15.54 22.45 9.60
CA ILE A 102 -14.62 22.61 10.74
C ILE A 102 -13.39 21.68 10.59
N HIS A 103 -13.56 20.53 9.93
CA HIS A 103 -12.51 19.55 9.66
C HIS A 103 -11.78 19.75 8.31
N PHE A 104 -11.92 20.92 7.68
CA PHE A 104 -11.31 21.26 6.38
C PHE A 104 -9.80 20.98 6.32
N PHE A 105 -9.12 21.08 7.46
CA PHE A 105 -7.69 20.84 7.59
C PHE A 105 -7.30 19.36 7.67
N SER A 106 -8.22 18.43 7.98
CA SER A 106 -7.93 16.99 8.06
C SER A 106 -8.74 16.17 7.06
N ARG A 107 -8.41 16.35 5.77
CA ARG A 107 -9.01 15.64 4.63
C ARG A 107 -8.92 14.10 4.74
N ALA A 108 -8.00 13.58 5.55
CA ALA A 108 -7.88 12.15 5.82
C ALA A 108 -9.13 11.57 6.50
N PHE A 109 -9.81 12.30 7.39
CA PHE A 109 -11.08 11.84 8.00
C PHE A 109 -12.18 11.70 6.94
N ILE A 110 -12.24 12.62 5.99
CA ILE A 110 -13.23 12.56 4.90
C ILE A 110 -13.01 11.31 4.04
N LEU A 111 -11.75 10.95 3.78
CA LEU A 111 -11.43 9.72 3.08
C LEU A 111 -11.79 8.47 3.92
N ALA A 112 -11.49 8.46 5.22
CA ALA A 112 -11.86 7.35 6.10
C ALA A 112 -13.37 7.10 6.11
N ASP A 113 -14.15 8.17 6.20
CA ASP A 113 -15.61 8.13 6.18
C ASP A 113 -16.16 7.74 4.78
N ALA A 114 -15.50 8.17 3.70
CA ALA A 114 -15.80 7.67 2.37
C ALA A 114 -15.52 6.16 2.24
N LEU A 115 -14.43 5.64 2.82
CA LEU A 115 -14.14 4.19 2.86
C LEU A 115 -15.24 3.42 3.61
N GLU A 116 -15.69 3.93 4.75
CA GLU A 116 -16.78 3.33 5.53
C GLU A 116 -18.10 3.29 4.76
N LYS A 117 -18.48 4.39 4.13
CA LYS A 117 -19.80 4.54 3.49
C LYS A 117 -19.85 3.93 2.09
N CYS A 118 -18.79 4.09 1.31
CA CYS A 118 -18.72 3.65 -0.07
C CYS A 118 -18.34 2.17 -0.15
N TRP A 119 -17.29 1.79 0.57
CA TRP A 119 -16.69 0.44 0.49
C TRP A 119 -17.06 -0.46 1.66
N GLY A 120 -17.71 0.06 2.71
CA GLY A 120 -18.19 -0.74 3.83
C GLY A 120 -17.11 -1.10 4.86
N ILE A 121 -15.96 -0.41 4.84
CA ILE A 121 -14.82 -0.69 5.71
C ILE A 121 -15.11 -0.23 7.15
N LYS A 122 -15.75 -1.05 7.97
CA LYS A 122 -16.20 -0.70 9.34
C LYS A 122 -15.40 -1.35 10.47
N GLY A 123 -14.46 -2.24 10.13
CA GLY A 123 -13.65 -2.96 11.10
C GLY A 123 -12.63 -2.08 11.80
N LYS A 124 -12.09 -2.61 12.90
CA LYS A 124 -11.00 -2.05 13.68
C LYS A 124 -9.72 -2.87 13.48
N LEU A 125 -8.58 -2.33 13.91
CA LEU A 125 -7.32 -3.05 13.77
C LEU A 125 -7.31 -4.39 14.53
N LYS A 126 -7.99 -4.51 15.67
CA LYS A 126 -8.14 -5.78 16.40
C LYS A 126 -8.97 -6.85 15.69
N ASP A 127 -9.78 -6.45 14.72
CA ASP A 127 -10.62 -7.39 13.96
C ASP A 127 -9.82 -8.10 12.87
N ILE A 128 -8.61 -7.60 12.55
CA ILE A 128 -7.69 -8.20 11.59
C ILE A 128 -6.94 -9.37 12.27
N PRO A 129 -6.82 -10.53 11.61
CA PRO A 129 -6.11 -11.67 12.16
C PRO A 129 -4.62 -11.37 12.36
N SER A 130 -3.99 -12.12 13.26
CA SER A 130 -2.55 -12.04 13.49
C SER A 130 -1.71 -12.50 12.29
N ILE A 131 -2.28 -13.33 11.40
CA ILE A 131 -1.63 -13.84 10.18
C ILE A 131 -2.59 -13.64 8.98
N PRO A 132 -2.09 -13.09 7.84
CA PRO A 132 -0.78 -12.49 7.68
C PRO A 132 -0.62 -11.25 8.56
N VAL A 133 0.60 -11.05 9.05
CA VAL A 133 0.95 -9.86 9.81
C VAL A 133 0.94 -8.66 8.86
N TRP A 134 0.00 -7.74 9.05
CA TRP A 134 -0.18 -6.59 8.17
C TRP A 134 0.39 -5.30 8.75
N SER A 135 1.32 -4.66 8.03
CA SER A 135 1.88 -3.34 8.31
C SER A 135 1.31 -2.33 7.31
N ILE A 136 0.42 -1.45 7.77
CA ILE A 136 -0.07 -0.30 7.00
C ILE A 136 0.89 0.86 7.24
N ASN A 137 1.58 1.33 6.20
CA ASN A 137 2.66 2.31 6.35
C ASN A 137 2.18 3.74 6.13
N ALA A 138 2.74 4.64 6.93
CA ALA A 138 2.54 6.08 6.93
C ALA A 138 3.88 6.79 7.24
N THR A 139 3.89 8.12 7.11
CA THR A 139 5.07 8.94 7.39
C THR A 139 4.74 9.97 8.46
N THR A 140 5.54 10.01 9.53
CA THR A 140 5.43 11.07 10.55
C THR A 140 6.09 12.34 10.03
N ALA A 141 5.36 13.46 10.03
CA ALA A 141 5.85 14.72 9.51
C ALA A 141 6.99 15.31 10.36
N GLU A 142 6.87 15.18 11.69
CA GLU A 142 7.76 15.80 12.66
C GLU A 142 9.15 15.13 12.66
N THR A 143 9.18 13.81 12.52
CA THR A 143 10.42 13.02 12.64
C THR A 143 10.94 12.49 11.30
N GLY A 144 10.12 12.56 10.24
CA GLY A 144 10.43 11.98 8.94
C GLY A 144 10.56 10.45 8.97
N LYS A 145 10.05 9.78 10.01
CA LYS A 145 10.17 8.34 10.20
C LYS A 145 8.94 7.59 9.72
N ARG A 146 9.12 6.29 9.51
CA ARG A 146 8.05 5.37 9.14
C ARG A 146 7.13 5.14 10.33
N PHE A 147 5.93 5.69 10.25
CA PHE A 147 4.83 5.33 11.11
C PHE A 147 4.14 4.08 10.56
N ARG A 148 3.69 3.19 11.45
CA ARG A 148 2.97 1.99 11.03
C ARG A 148 1.81 1.68 11.94
N PHE A 149 0.77 1.10 11.35
CA PHE A 149 -0.26 0.34 12.05
C PHE A 149 0.04 -1.14 11.80
N LYS A 150 0.27 -1.91 12.86
CA LYS A 150 0.66 -3.33 12.78
C LYS A 150 0.02 -4.13 13.91
N GLY A 151 -0.85 -5.07 13.56
CA GLY A 151 -1.65 -5.80 14.54
C GLY A 151 -2.44 -4.83 15.41
N HIS A 152 -2.24 -4.89 16.71
CA HIS A 152 -2.92 -4.01 17.67
C HIS A 152 -2.12 -2.75 18.00
N MET A 153 -0.98 -2.51 17.38
CA MET A 153 -0.10 -1.40 17.73
C MET A 153 -0.04 -0.37 16.61
N MET A 154 0.16 0.89 16.98
CA MET A 154 0.56 1.95 16.06
C MET A 154 1.77 2.70 16.60
N GLY A 155 2.60 3.25 15.71
CA GLY A 155 3.72 4.09 16.15
C GLY A 155 4.94 4.03 15.26
N GLU A 156 6.02 4.60 15.78
CA GLU A 156 7.33 4.66 15.14
C GLU A 156 8.43 4.62 16.21
N TYR A 157 9.65 4.24 15.84
CA TYR A 157 10.68 3.89 16.81
C TYR A 157 11.19 5.07 17.64
N THR A 158 11.07 6.31 17.16
CA THR A 158 11.50 7.49 17.93
C THR A 158 10.43 8.02 18.88
N LEU A 159 9.15 7.95 18.49
CA LEU A 159 8.01 8.36 19.32
C LEU A 159 7.55 7.27 20.30
N GLY A 160 7.82 6.00 19.97
CA GLY A 160 7.26 4.86 20.68
C GLY A 160 6.02 4.30 19.99
N TYR A 161 5.38 3.35 20.65
CA TYR A 161 4.22 2.63 20.18
C TYR A 161 3.07 2.72 21.17
N ALA A 162 1.85 2.74 20.66
CA ALA A 162 0.64 2.75 21.46
C ALA A 162 -0.32 1.64 21.03
N ASP A 163 -1.18 1.20 21.95
CA ASP A 163 -2.31 0.34 21.60
C ASP A 163 -3.26 1.09 20.66
N ALA A 164 -3.57 0.42 19.56
CA ALA A 164 -4.46 0.83 18.50
C ALA A 164 -5.53 -0.23 18.24
N SER A 165 -5.78 -1.14 19.18
CA SER A 165 -6.77 -2.22 19.05
C SER A 165 -8.13 -1.70 18.59
N ASN A 166 -8.58 -0.58 19.17
CA ASN A 166 -9.87 0.03 18.84
C ASN A 166 -9.80 1.07 17.71
N PHE A 167 -8.63 1.30 17.12
CA PHE A 167 -8.45 2.27 16.04
C PHE A 167 -9.20 1.78 14.77
N PRO A 168 -10.01 2.63 14.11
CA PRO A 168 -10.73 2.22 12.91
C PRO A 168 -9.78 1.89 11.76
N LEU A 169 -10.03 0.77 11.08
CA LEU A 169 -9.22 0.35 9.93
C LEU A 169 -9.31 1.37 8.78
N SER A 170 -10.51 1.93 8.56
CA SER A 170 -10.78 2.99 7.58
C SER A 170 -9.82 4.18 7.76
N HIS A 171 -9.53 4.56 8.99
CA HIS A 171 -8.64 5.67 9.31
C HIS A 171 -7.19 5.31 9.03
N ALA A 172 -6.73 4.11 9.41
CA ALA A 172 -5.37 3.65 9.11
C ALA A 172 -5.12 3.59 7.60
N MET A 173 -6.10 3.09 6.83
CA MET A 173 -6.06 3.08 5.37
C MET A 173 -6.04 4.49 4.78
N ALA A 174 -6.87 5.39 5.30
CA ALA A 174 -6.94 6.77 4.82
C ALA A 174 -5.63 7.54 5.04
N VAL A 175 -4.98 7.35 6.19
CA VAL A 175 -3.63 7.90 6.45
C VAL A 175 -2.64 7.41 5.40
N SER A 176 -2.63 6.11 5.17
CA SER A 176 -1.70 5.49 4.20
C SER A 176 -1.94 5.98 2.78
N ALA A 177 -3.11 6.53 2.47
CA ALA A 177 -3.49 7.07 1.15
C ALA A 177 -3.52 8.61 1.08
N ALA A 178 -3.11 9.31 2.16
CA ALA A 178 -3.18 10.76 2.25
C ALA A 178 -2.01 11.45 1.52
N PHE A 179 -1.99 11.36 0.18
CA PHE A 179 -0.89 11.88 -0.62
C PHE A 179 -0.73 13.42 -0.46
N PRO A 180 0.51 13.92 -0.24
CA PRO A 180 0.79 15.35 -0.09
C PRO A 180 0.28 16.18 -1.27
N GLY A 181 -0.52 17.21 -0.99
CA GLY A 181 -1.09 18.13 -1.98
C GLY A 181 -2.55 17.84 -2.38
N GLY A 182 -3.04 16.61 -2.18
CA GLY A 182 -4.44 16.25 -2.39
C GLY A 182 -5.23 16.10 -1.09
N ILE A 183 -4.67 15.38 -0.12
CA ILE A 183 -5.29 15.05 1.17
C ILE A 183 -4.34 15.56 2.26
N GLY A 184 -4.81 16.46 3.11
CA GLY A 184 -4.04 16.97 4.25
C GLY A 184 -3.71 15.87 5.27
N PRO A 185 -2.77 16.12 6.20
CA PRO A 185 -2.34 15.12 7.16
C PRO A 185 -3.50 14.64 8.04
N LEU A 186 -3.40 13.40 8.53
CA LEU A 186 -4.19 12.99 9.68
C LEU A 186 -3.49 13.45 10.95
N GLU A 187 -4.21 14.19 11.78
CA GLU A 187 -3.74 14.60 13.10
C GLU A 187 -4.17 13.57 14.14
N LEU A 188 -3.19 12.92 14.78
CA LEU A 188 -3.43 12.10 15.96
C LEU A 188 -3.09 12.89 17.21
N ARG A 189 -4.03 12.99 18.15
CA ARG A 189 -3.77 13.58 19.48
C ARG A 189 -3.04 12.56 20.33
N LYS A 190 -1.79 12.84 20.73
CA LYS A 190 -0.98 11.90 21.53
C LYS A 190 -1.68 11.47 22.82
N ASN A 191 -2.29 12.42 23.54
CA ASN A 191 -2.99 12.17 24.81
C ASN A 191 -4.20 11.23 24.71
N SER A 192 -4.70 10.94 23.50
CA SER A 192 -5.77 9.95 23.31
C SER A 192 -5.25 8.51 23.41
N PHE A 193 -3.94 8.32 23.52
CA PHE A 193 -3.29 7.02 23.54
C PHE A 193 -2.20 6.96 24.61
N TYR A 194 -1.97 5.76 25.11
CA TYR A 194 -0.86 5.49 26.01
C TYR A 194 0.35 5.01 25.21
N TRP A 195 1.44 5.79 25.24
CA TRP A 195 2.63 5.53 24.44
C TRP A 195 3.74 4.91 25.29
N GLN A 196 4.32 3.83 24.77
CA GLN A 196 5.43 3.10 25.35
C GLN A 196 6.61 3.15 24.38
N LYS A 197 7.78 3.50 24.87
CA LYS A 197 9.00 3.55 24.08
C LYS A 197 10.05 2.66 24.72
N ARG A 198 10.71 1.83 23.92
CA ARG A 198 11.85 1.05 24.41
C ARG A 198 13.09 1.95 24.52
N ASN A 199 13.83 1.80 25.61
CA ASN A 199 15.05 2.55 25.88
C ASN A 199 16.19 2.18 24.92
N SER A 200 16.20 0.93 24.45
CA SER A 200 17.07 0.44 23.39
C SER A 200 16.41 -0.71 22.63
N TRP A 201 16.99 -1.15 21.50
CA TRP A 201 16.44 -2.26 20.70
C TRP A 201 16.33 -3.57 21.51
N ASP A 202 17.24 -3.77 22.47
CA ASP A 202 17.36 -4.99 23.27
C ASP A 202 16.80 -4.83 24.70
N SER A 203 16.28 -3.66 25.08
CA SER A 203 15.70 -3.47 26.41
C SER A 203 14.30 -4.06 26.50
N SER A 204 14.07 -4.89 27.52
CA SER A 204 12.73 -5.32 27.96
C SER A 204 11.99 -4.22 28.72
N GLU A 205 12.71 -3.18 29.17
CA GLU A 205 12.13 -2.03 29.85
C GLU A 205 11.57 -1.03 28.82
N GLU A 206 10.32 -0.66 29.04
CA GLU A 206 9.60 0.36 28.28
C GLU A 206 9.50 1.63 29.14
N ASP A 207 10.13 2.72 28.69
CA ASP A 207 9.87 4.03 29.26
C ASP A 207 8.50 4.52 28.76
N VAL A 208 7.67 4.92 29.71
CA VAL A 208 6.40 5.56 29.44
C VAL A 208 6.67 7.01 29.11
N THR A 209 6.73 7.34 27.82
CA THR A 209 6.93 8.72 27.39
C THR A 209 5.57 9.42 27.27
N ILE A 210 5.08 10.02 28.35
CA ILE A 210 3.95 10.98 28.27
C ILE A 210 4.54 12.33 27.86
N THR A 211 4.89 12.49 26.58
CA THR A 211 5.22 13.83 26.06
C THR A 211 3.92 14.59 25.81
N SER A 212 3.76 15.70 26.54
CA SER A 212 2.59 16.57 26.61
C SER A 212 2.07 17.03 25.25
N ASN A 213 0.74 17.10 25.09
CA ASN A 213 -0.04 17.95 24.17
C ASN A 213 0.42 18.12 22.71
N GLU A 214 1.26 17.25 22.19
CA GLU A 214 1.66 17.30 20.78
C GLU A 214 0.70 16.50 19.90
N THR A 215 0.32 17.08 18.77
CA THR A 215 -0.30 16.33 17.67
C THR A 215 0.78 15.59 16.88
N ILE A 216 0.48 14.40 16.39
CA ILE A 216 1.30 13.68 15.40
C ILE A 216 0.63 13.87 14.05
N ASN A 217 1.34 14.50 13.12
CA ASN A 217 0.87 14.67 11.74
C ASN A 217 1.35 13.50 10.89
N LEU A 218 0.39 12.73 10.38
CA LEU A 218 0.68 11.58 9.52
C LEU A 218 0.34 11.89 8.06
N TYR A 219 1.30 11.60 7.19
CA TYR A 219 1.17 11.63 5.73
C TYR A 219 1.21 10.22 5.13
N ASP A 220 0.90 10.12 3.84
CA ASP A 220 1.04 8.90 3.05
C ASP A 220 2.40 8.21 3.28
N GLY A 221 2.39 6.88 3.37
CA GLY A 221 3.60 6.07 3.55
C GLY A 221 4.58 6.20 2.38
N GLY A 222 4.09 6.62 1.21
CA GLY A 222 4.89 6.81 0.01
C GLY A 222 5.91 7.93 0.09
N VAL A 223 5.77 8.87 1.03
CA VAL A 223 6.78 9.90 1.31
C VAL A 223 8.06 9.27 1.88
N TYR A 224 7.91 8.26 2.75
CA TYR A 224 9.05 7.53 3.34
C TYR A 224 9.53 6.37 2.46
N ASP A 225 8.60 5.53 2.00
CA ASP A 225 8.88 4.35 1.19
C ASP A 225 7.64 3.91 0.41
N ASN A 226 7.49 4.37 -0.83
CA ASN A 226 6.34 4.01 -1.67
C ASN A 226 6.26 2.53 -2.02
N LEU A 227 7.35 1.76 -1.94
CA LEU A 227 7.32 0.32 -2.17
C LEU A 227 6.74 -0.45 -0.97
N GLY A 228 6.78 0.15 0.22
CA GLY A 228 6.47 -0.55 1.47
C GLY A 228 7.44 -1.69 1.76
N ILE A 229 8.68 -1.61 1.30
CA ILE A 229 9.67 -2.70 1.41
C ILE A 229 10.43 -2.65 2.75
N GLU A 230 10.59 -1.46 3.35
CA GLU A 230 11.34 -1.23 4.60
C GLU A 230 10.98 -2.19 5.74
N PRO A 231 9.72 -2.59 5.97
CA PRO A 231 9.39 -3.46 7.10
C PRO A 231 9.88 -4.89 6.91
N LEU A 232 10.16 -5.29 5.67
CA LEU A 232 10.45 -6.67 5.26
C LEU A 232 11.90 -6.84 4.81
N PHE A 233 12.57 -5.76 4.41
CA PHE A 233 13.92 -5.79 3.82
C PHE A 233 14.77 -4.63 4.35
N ASP A 234 16.02 -4.93 4.68
CA ASP A 234 17.03 -3.94 5.01
C ASP A 234 17.79 -3.55 3.75
N CYS A 235 17.54 -2.34 3.24
CA CYS A 235 18.20 -1.88 2.01
C CYS A 235 19.70 -1.65 2.17
N GLY A 236 20.20 -1.39 3.38
CA GLY A 236 21.63 -1.17 3.63
C GLY A 236 22.41 -2.47 3.66
N ARG A 237 21.89 -3.46 4.39
CA ARG A 237 22.47 -4.81 4.48
C ARG A 237 22.15 -5.70 3.29
N GLN A 238 21.10 -5.36 2.55
CA GLN A 238 20.55 -6.16 1.46
C GLN A 238 20.07 -7.54 1.94
N GLU A 239 19.35 -7.55 3.05
CA GLU A 239 18.91 -8.76 3.75
C GLU A 239 17.43 -8.69 4.11
N LEU A 240 16.77 -9.83 4.13
CA LEU A 240 15.39 -9.93 4.63
C LEU A 240 15.38 -9.74 6.15
N LYS A 241 14.45 -8.92 6.64
CA LYS A 241 14.28 -8.68 8.07
C LYS A 241 13.50 -9.84 8.70
N LEU A 242 13.71 -10.05 10.00
CA LEU A 242 12.90 -10.96 10.80
C LEU A 242 11.54 -10.33 11.12
N GLN A 243 10.49 -11.16 11.19
CA GLN A 243 9.18 -10.74 11.66
C GLN A 243 8.94 -11.35 13.03
N GLY A 244 9.30 -10.60 14.08
CA GLY A 244 9.47 -11.18 15.41
C GLY A 244 10.68 -12.10 15.39
N ASN A 245 10.50 -13.37 15.75
CA ASN A 245 11.55 -14.38 15.73
C ASN A 245 11.52 -15.27 14.47
N GLU A 246 10.59 -15.00 13.54
CA GLU A 246 10.40 -15.83 12.33
C GLU A 246 11.12 -15.23 11.12
N PRO A 247 11.88 -16.05 10.36
CA PRO A 247 12.51 -15.60 9.12
C PRO A 247 11.49 -15.45 7.97
N ILE A 248 11.77 -14.52 7.06
CA ILE A 248 11.06 -14.41 5.77
C ILE A 248 11.77 -15.31 4.75
N ASP A 249 11.07 -16.25 4.13
CA ASP A 249 11.67 -17.14 3.13
C ASP A 249 11.79 -16.48 1.76
N PHE A 250 10.71 -15.85 1.32
CA PHE A 250 10.60 -15.22 0.01
C PHE A 250 9.84 -13.88 0.07
N LEU A 251 10.38 -12.84 -0.56
CA LEU A 251 9.77 -11.50 -0.61
C LEU A 251 9.36 -11.15 -2.04
N ILE A 252 8.07 -10.85 -2.24
CA ILE A 252 7.55 -10.28 -3.48
C ILE A 252 7.31 -8.79 -3.26
N VAL A 253 7.95 -7.95 -4.08
CA VAL A 253 7.73 -6.50 -4.10
C VAL A 253 6.96 -6.16 -5.36
N SER A 254 5.70 -5.77 -5.19
CA SER A 254 4.81 -5.34 -6.26
C SER A 254 4.80 -3.82 -6.35
N ASP A 255 5.26 -3.31 -7.48
CA ASP A 255 5.45 -1.90 -7.73
C ASP A 255 4.57 -1.40 -8.88
N ALA A 256 3.54 -0.67 -8.50
CA ALA A 256 2.60 0.04 -9.35
C ALA A 256 2.71 1.57 -9.21
N GLY A 257 3.86 2.05 -8.72
CA GLY A 257 4.20 3.47 -8.69
C GLY A 257 4.18 4.09 -10.09
N LEU A 258 3.88 5.40 -10.15
CA LEU A 258 3.84 6.12 -11.43
C LEU A 258 5.28 6.21 -11.97
N PRO A 259 5.56 5.68 -13.18
CA PRO A 259 6.88 5.85 -13.77
C PRO A 259 7.19 7.34 -13.96
N LEU A 260 8.44 7.73 -13.74
CA LEU A 260 8.86 9.10 -13.96
C LEU A 260 8.84 9.44 -15.46
N GLU A 261 7.98 10.39 -15.86
CA GLU A 261 7.94 10.89 -17.24
C GLU A 261 9.24 11.62 -17.61
N LYS A 262 9.68 11.51 -18.87
CA LYS A 262 10.80 12.31 -19.40
C LYS A 262 10.27 13.63 -19.98
N THR A 263 9.99 14.59 -19.12
CA THR A 263 9.47 15.92 -19.47
C THR A 263 10.41 17.04 -19.04
N SER A 264 10.35 18.18 -19.74
CA SER A 264 11.10 19.39 -19.38
C SER A 264 10.64 19.95 -18.03
N ILE A 265 11.56 20.59 -17.31
CA ILE A 265 11.25 21.21 -16.02
C ILE A 265 10.44 22.49 -16.28
N PRO A 266 9.28 22.68 -15.64
CA PRO A 266 8.51 23.92 -15.77
C PRO A 266 9.32 25.16 -15.38
N GLY A 267 8.93 26.32 -15.92
CA GLY A 267 9.55 27.62 -15.60
C GLY A 267 9.58 27.91 -14.09
N PHE A 268 10.50 28.77 -13.65
CA PHE A 268 10.80 29.01 -12.22
C PHE A 268 9.57 29.41 -11.38
N LEU A 269 8.66 30.21 -11.93
CA LEU A 269 7.46 30.68 -11.25
C LEU A 269 6.29 29.70 -11.29
N ASN A 270 6.41 28.56 -11.98
CA ASN A 270 5.32 27.60 -12.11
C ASN A 270 5.27 26.66 -10.89
N PRO A 271 4.17 26.61 -10.12
CA PRO A 271 4.06 25.72 -8.94
C PRO A 271 4.21 24.23 -9.29
N LEU A 272 3.92 23.83 -10.53
CA LEU A 272 4.16 22.46 -11.02
C LEU A 272 5.66 22.10 -11.02
N ARG A 273 6.55 23.08 -10.98
CA ARG A 273 8.00 22.85 -10.83
C ARG A 273 8.32 22.18 -9.49
N PHE A 274 7.72 22.66 -8.39
CA PHE A 274 7.93 22.06 -7.07
C PHE A 274 7.40 20.62 -7.04
N TYR A 275 6.20 20.39 -7.58
CA TYR A 275 5.61 19.06 -7.72
C TYR A 275 6.52 18.12 -8.54
N ARG A 276 7.09 18.60 -9.65
CA ARG A 276 8.03 17.83 -10.47
C ARG A 276 9.32 17.49 -9.71
N LEU A 277 9.91 18.44 -9.00
CA LEU A 277 11.11 18.21 -8.19
C LEU A 277 10.85 17.24 -7.04
N PHE A 278 9.69 17.33 -6.40
CA PHE A 278 9.25 16.40 -5.37
C PHE A 278 9.14 14.97 -5.92
N ASN A 279 8.49 14.79 -7.08
CA ASN A 279 8.39 13.48 -7.74
C ASN A 279 9.76 12.92 -8.16
N LEU A 280 10.68 13.79 -8.61
CA LEU A 280 12.05 13.38 -8.91
C LEU A 280 12.76 12.84 -7.66
N ALA A 281 12.65 13.54 -6.53
CA ALA A 281 13.22 13.08 -5.26
C ALA A 281 12.63 11.73 -4.83
N LEU A 282 11.30 11.56 -4.90
CA LEU A 282 10.63 10.29 -4.58
C LEU A 282 11.04 9.14 -5.52
N ASP A 283 11.24 9.42 -6.81
CA ASP A 283 11.71 8.39 -7.75
C ASP A 283 13.16 7.98 -7.47
N GLN A 284 14.00 8.91 -7.01
CA GLN A 284 15.37 8.58 -6.60
C GLN A 284 15.40 7.69 -5.33
N THR A 285 14.57 7.99 -4.33
CA THR A 285 14.48 7.14 -3.13
C THR A 285 13.98 5.74 -3.47
N ARG A 286 12.94 5.64 -4.31
CA ARG A 286 12.46 4.36 -4.87
C ARG A 286 13.57 3.62 -5.62
N SER A 287 14.28 4.29 -6.53
CA SER A 287 15.32 3.69 -7.37
C SER A 287 16.49 3.13 -6.56
N LEU A 288 16.87 3.77 -5.44
CA LEU A 288 17.88 3.23 -4.51
C LEU A 288 17.42 1.93 -3.85
N ARG A 289 16.16 1.87 -3.40
CA ARG A 289 15.57 0.66 -2.80
C ARG A 289 15.46 -0.47 -3.82
N VAL A 290 14.99 -0.17 -5.04
CA VAL A 290 14.91 -1.16 -6.12
C VAL A 290 16.29 -1.72 -6.47
N ARG A 291 17.32 -0.87 -6.63
CA ARG A 291 18.69 -1.36 -6.93
C ARG A 291 19.23 -2.30 -5.86
N SER A 292 19.04 -1.93 -4.60
CA SER A 292 19.43 -2.75 -3.45
C SER A 292 18.70 -4.10 -3.46
N PHE A 293 17.38 -4.09 -3.68
CA PHE A 293 16.57 -5.31 -3.74
C PHE A 293 16.89 -6.20 -4.95
N MET A 294 17.12 -5.62 -6.12
CA MET A 294 17.54 -6.37 -7.31
C MET A 294 18.90 -7.04 -7.11
N ASN A 295 19.83 -6.38 -6.41
CA ASN A 295 21.11 -7.01 -6.06
C ASN A 295 20.91 -8.22 -5.12
N PHE A 296 20.03 -8.08 -4.13
CA PHE A 296 19.65 -9.18 -3.26
C PHE A 296 19.02 -10.35 -4.04
N ILE A 297 18.08 -10.07 -4.96
CA ILE A 297 17.45 -11.10 -5.80
C ILE A 297 18.52 -11.84 -6.61
N ASN A 298 19.41 -11.12 -7.30
CA ASN A 298 20.45 -11.72 -8.12
C ASN A 298 21.36 -12.65 -7.31
N ARG A 299 21.71 -12.27 -6.08
CA ARG A 299 22.59 -13.04 -5.20
C ARG A 299 21.90 -14.24 -4.56
N THR A 300 20.64 -14.12 -4.15
CA THR A 300 20.00 -15.09 -3.25
C THR A 300 18.87 -15.89 -3.88
N GLN A 301 18.27 -15.37 -4.96
CA GLN A 301 17.04 -15.91 -5.57
C GLN A 301 15.85 -16.03 -4.59
N ARG A 302 15.87 -15.25 -3.49
CA ARG A 302 14.84 -15.25 -2.43
C ARG A 302 13.87 -14.07 -2.52
N GLY A 303 13.64 -13.56 -3.72
CA GLY A 303 12.65 -12.52 -3.92
C GLY A 303 12.29 -12.29 -5.38
N ALA A 304 11.26 -11.50 -5.59
CA ALA A 304 10.76 -11.13 -6.90
C ALA A 304 10.29 -9.68 -6.92
N TYR A 305 10.60 -8.97 -8.00
CA TYR A 305 10.21 -7.58 -8.20
C TYR A 305 9.24 -7.47 -9.38
N VAL A 306 7.96 -7.24 -9.07
CA VAL A 306 6.85 -7.21 -10.03
C VAL A 306 6.52 -5.75 -10.34
N TYR A 307 6.88 -5.26 -11.52
CA TYR A 307 6.76 -3.84 -11.87
C TYR A 307 5.77 -3.59 -13.01
N ILE A 308 4.87 -2.62 -12.83
CA ILE A 308 3.80 -2.26 -13.78
C ILE A 308 4.30 -1.88 -15.18
N GLY A 309 5.54 -1.43 -15.30
CA GLY A 309 6.15 -1.04 -16.57
C GLY A 309 6.97 -2.14 -17.29
N SER A 310 7.00 -3.38 -16.79
CA SER A 310 7.86 -4.43 -17.37
C SER A 310 7.23 -5.18 -18.55
N TYR A 311 6.10 -5.87 -18.36
CA TYR A 311 5.41 -6.67 -19.39
C TYR A 311 4.21 -5.91 -19.97
N SER A 312 3.44 -6.45 -20.91
CA SER A 312 2.28 -5.74 -21.51
C SER A 312 1.36 -6.68 -22.27
N MET A 313 0.08 -6.31 -22.41
CA MET A 313 -0.91 -7.04 -23.19
C MET A 313 -1.44 -6.32 -24.42
N ASN A 314 -2.01 -7.08 -25.36
CA ASN A 314 -2.89 -6.61 -26.41
C ASN A 314 -4.09 -7.54 -26.56
N GLU A 315 -5.25 -6.97 -26.89
CA GLU A 315 -6.49 -7.70 -27.13
C GLU A 315 -6.46 -8.32 -28.55
N ASN A 316 -6.72 -9.62 -28.67
CA ASN A 316 -6.83 -10.38 -29.91
C ASN A 316 -8.13 -11.20 -29.94
N GLU A 317 -8.44 -11.85 -31.06
CA GLU A 317 -9.69 -12.63 -31.23
C GLU A 317 -9.82 -13.80 -30.23
N GLU A 318 -8.71 -14.28 -29.66
CA GLU A 318 -8.65 -15.34 -28.63
C GLU A 318 -8.59 -14.78 -27.18
N GLY A 319 -8.64 -13.46 -26.98
CA GLY A 319 -8.56 -12.81 -25.66
C GLY A 319 -7.40 -11.81 -25.53
N TYR A 320 -6.47 -12.06 -24.60
CA TYR A 320 -5.30 -11.20 -24.37
C TYR A 320 -3.99 -11.93 -24.69
N SER A 321 -3.12 -11.29 -25.45
CA SER A 321 -1.76 -11.75 -25.79
C SER A 321 -0.71 -10.82 -25.18
N ILE A 322 0.46 -11.35 -24.81
CA ILE A 322 1.59 -10.55 -24.31
C ILE A 322 2.25 -9.82 -25.50
N LEU A 323 2.78 -8.59 -25.31
CA LEU A 323 3.98 -8.00 -25.97
C LEU A 323 3.90 -6.54 -26.50
N THR A 324 2.79 -5.77 -26.41
CA THR A 324 2.79 -4.42 -27.03
C THR A 324 3.34 -3.30 -26.15
N ASN A 325 4.28 -2.49 -26.62
CA ASN A 325 4.80 -1.35 -25.85
C ASN A 325 3.76 -0.26 -25.54
N LYS A 326 2.75 -0.09 -26.42
CA LYS A 326 1.74 0.98 -26.30
C LYS A 326 0.80 0.76 -25.11
N SER A 327 0.24 -0.43 -24.96
CA SER A 327 -0.65 -0.77 -23.84
C SER A 327 0.08 -0.70 -22.50
N ARG A 328 1.36 -1.09 -22.48
CA ARG A 328 2.24 -0.98 -21.31
C ARG A 328 2.28 0.43 -20.76
N MET A 329 2.56 1.39 -21.63
CA MET A 329 2.65 2.78 -21.23
C MET A 329 1.28 3.31 -20.81
N LYS A 330 0.21 2.98 -21.55
CA LYS A 330 -1.16 3.36 -21.18
C LYS A 330 -1.51 2.92 -19.75
N VAL A 331 -1.25 1.66 -19.41
CA VAL A 331 -1.50 1.10 -18.07
C VAL A 331 -0.57 1.71 -17.01
N ALA A 332 0.73 1.78 -17.29
CA ALA A 332 1.71 2.29 -16.33
C ALA A 332 1.49 3.78 -15.99
N PHE A 333 1.05 4.57 -16.97
CA PHE A 333 0.72 5.99 -16.80
C PHE A 333 -0.78 6.23 -16.49
N TYR A 334 -1.55 5.20 -16.18
CA TYR A 334 -2.93 5.40 -15.72
C TYR A 334 -2.95 6.30 -14.47
N PRO A 335 -3.86 7.29 -14.37
CA PRO A 335 -3.81 8.28 -13.29
C PRO A 335 -3.84 7.66 -11.89
N THR A 336 -3.03 8.22 -10.99
CA THR A 336 -3.13 7.95 -9.55
C THR A 336 -4.37 8.68 -9.01
N SER A 337 -5.53 8.00 -9.04
CA SER A 337 -6.80 8.54 -8.56
C SER A 337 -7.47 7.62 -7.54
N LEU A 338 -8.54 8.12 -6.92
CA LEU A 338 -9.49 7.34 -6.09
C LEU A 338 -10.87 7.27 -6.75
N SER A 339 -10.94 7.54 -8.05
CA SER A 339 -12.18 7.50 -8.82
C SER A 339 -12.56 6.08 -9.22
N GLN A 340 -13.84 5.85 -9.52
CA GLN A 340 -14.26 4.61 -10.18
C GLN A 340 -13.50 4.41 -11.50
N MET A 341 -13.17 3.17 -11.81
CA MET A 341 -12.50 2.78 -13.05
C MET A 341 -13.52 2.33 -14.10
N LYS A 342 -13.18 2.47 -15.39
CA LYS A 342 -13.94 1.75 -16.42
C LYS A 342 -13.61 0.25 -16.35
N VAL A 343 -14.57 -0.60 -16.70
CA VAL A 343 -14.39 -2.07 -16.67
C VAL A 343 -13.22 -2.52 -17.56
N ILE A 344 -13.06 -1.90 -18.73
CA ILE A 344 -11.96 -2.19 -19.65
C ILE A 344 -10.61 -1.80 -19.05
N GLU A 345 -10.52 -0.63 -18.42
CA GLU A 345 -9.29 -0.14 -17.76
C GLU A 345 -8.93 -1.03 -16.56
N PHE A 346 -9.92 -1.45 -15.77
CA PHE A 346 -9.69 -2.41 -14.70
C PHE A 346 -9.09 -3.70 -15.23
N THR A 347 -9.72 -4.28 -16.28
CA THR A 347 -9.32 -5.56 -16.84
C THR A 347 -7.91 -5.50 -17.43
N GLU A 348 -7.57 -4.45 -18.17
CA GLU A 348 -6.22 -4.24 -18.72
C GLU A 348 -5.16 -4.14 -17.61
N ILE A 349 -5.43 -3.40 -16.53
CA ILE A 349 -4.47 -3.16 -15.45
C ILE A 349 -4.31 -4.40 -14.55
N GLU A 350 -5.41 -5.11 -14.26
CA GLU A 350 -5.38 -6.36 -13.49
C GLU A 350 -4.59 -7.42 -14.27
N MET A 351 -4.92 -7.61 -15.54
CA MET A 351 -4.25 -8.60 -16.37
C MET A 351 -2.76 -8.28 -16.58
N GLN A 352 -2.40 -6.99 -16.64
CA GLN A 352 -1.00 -6.55 -16.62
C GLN A 352 -0.26 -7.01 -15.36
N GLY A 353 -0.89 -6.86 -14.19
CA GLY A 353 -0.35 -7.37 -12.92
C GLY A 353 -0.19 -8.88 -12.91
N TYR A 354 -1.20 -9.58 -13.42
CA TYR A 354 -1.21 -11.03 -13.54
C TYR A 354 -0.06 -11.57 -14.41
N GLU A 355 0.11 -11.09 -15.65
CA GLU A 355 1.17 -11.62 -16.52
C GLU A 355 2.57 -11.18 -16.08
N THR A 356 2.69 -9.99 -15.49
CA THR A 356 3.98 -9.57 -14.90
C THR A 356 4.36 -10.52 -13.77
N ALA A 357 3.41 -10.88 -12.89
CA ALA A 357 3.62 -11.84 -11.83
C ALA A 357 3.98 -13.23 -12.38
N LYS A 358 3.22 -13.71 -13.36
CA LYS A 358 3.44 -15.01 -14.02
C LYS A 358 4.82 -15.12 -14.69
N ALA A 359 5.25 -14.08 -15.40
CA ALA A 359 6.54 -14.06 -16.08
C ALA A 359 7.72 -14.08 -15.10
N ILE A 360 7.57 -13.41 -13.95
CA ILE A 360 8.66 -13.20 -12.98
C ILE A 360 8.74 -14.32 -11.96
N LEU A 361 7.61 -14.74 -11.40
CA LEU A 361 7.56 -15.68 -10.27
C LEU A 361 7.72 -17.14 -10.71
N LYS A 362 7.21 -17.51 -11.89
CA LYS A 362 7.29 -18.88 -12.45
C LYS A 362 6.91 -19.99 -11.43
N LEU A 363 5.82 -19.77 -10.69
CA LEU A 363 5.29 -20.66 -9.66
C LEU A 363 4.53 -21.87 -10.22
#